data_AF-A0A7S3JF50-F1
#
_entry.id   AF-A0A7S3JF50-F1
#
_cell.length_a   1.000
_cell.length_b   1.000
_cell.length_c   1.000
_cell.angle_alpha   90.00
_cell.angle_beta   90.00
_cell.angle_gamma   90.00
#
_symmetry.space_group_name_H-M   'P 1'
#
loop_
_entity.id
_entity.type
_entity.pdbx_description
1 polymer ?
#
loop_
_entity_poly.entity_id
_entity_poly.type
_entity_poly.pdbx_seq_one_letter_code
_entity_poly.pdbx_strand_id
1 'polypeptide(L)'
;FWGKLFASKSDYYVIEGEVREFEEISLPRQYEPRGKGVNKYVYWVTTHLLDDWIQLPDANPDHIKVAKQFKHILSGDLNAEVKTNPPFPGKERHFLRAQIARIAHATTIFPKGMVEPDEENEGELKYSEEFTLPSSAELNSTEAWGHHYPNILNAGRVTHLRPDLPDEEADEIMAKLEEEDKVLEKLMGINEDAPILPLETAWLMKIVGDDQPYNPEDGEEGNVIYAANV
;
A
#
# COMPACT_ATOMS: atom_id res chain seq x y z
N PHE A 1 9.99 7.60 4.22
CA PHE A 1 10.89 6.71 3.45
C PHE A 1 10.10 5.44 3.18
N TRP A 2 9.92 5.05 1.93
CA TRP A 2 9.05 3.91 1.60
C TRP A 2 9.79 2.59 1.79
N GLY A 3 11.03 2.50 1.31
CA GLY A 3 11.82 1.29 1.49
C GLY A 3 12.95 1.11 0.49
N LYS A 4 13.47 -0.11 0.44
CA LYS A 4 14.55 -0.54 -0.45
C LYS A 4 14.14 -1.81 -1.20
N LEU A 5 14.34 -1.85 -2.51
CA LEU A 5 14.09 -3.00 -3.37
C LEU A 5 15.40 -3.53 -3.94
N PHE A 6 15.67 -4.81 -3.72
CA PHE A 6 16.85 -5.46 -4.25
C PHE A 6 16.71 -5.77 -5.74
N ALA A 7 17.77 -5.53 -6.49
CA ALA A 7 17.85 -5.84 -7.91
C ALA A 7 19.15 -6.57 -8.25
N SER A 8 19.24 -7.11 -9.46
CA SER A 8 20.39 -7.93 -9.86
C SER A 8 21.70 -7.15 -9.99
N LYS A 9 21.67 -5.89 -10.48
CA LYS A 9 22.87 -5.06 -10.64
C LYS A 9 22.98 -3.96 -9.58
N SER A 10 21.89 -3.24 -9.34
CA SER A 10 21.84 -2.10 -8.42
C SER A 10 20.50 -2.07 -7.70
N ASP A 11 20.51 -1.86 -6.39
CA ASP A 11 19.29 -1.75 -5.60
C ASP A 11 18.59 -0.41 -5.82
N TYR A 12 17.29 -0.36 -5.55
CA TYR A 12 16.52 0.88 -5.56
C TYR A 12 16.15 1.32 -4.15
N TYR A 13 16.47 2.57 -3.82
CA TYR A 13 15.96 3.27 -2.66
C TYR A 13 14.75 4.08 -3.09
N VAL A 14 13.63 3.98 -2.36
CA VAL A 14 12.36 4.59 -2.73
C VAL A 14 11.88 5.51 -1.63
N ILE A 15 11.52 6.73 -2.00
CA ILE A 15 10.77 7.66 -1.17
C ILE A 15 9.41 7.92 -1.78
N GLU A 16 8.42 8.05 -0.92
CA GLU A 16 7.08 8.50 -1.27
C GLU A 16 6.86 9.92 -0.73
N GLY A 17 5.96 10.66 -1.36
CA GLY A 17 5.61 11.99 -0.95
C GLY A 17 4.42 12.53 -1.72
N GLU A 18 3.89 13.63 -1.22
CA GLU A 18 2.72 14.28 -1.77
C GLU A 18 3.13 15.57 -2.48
N VAL A 19 2.68 15.72 -3.72
CA VAL A 19 2.94 16.91 -4.53
C VAL A 19 1.69 17.77 -4.51
N ARG A 20 1.77 18.94 -3.87
CA ARG A 20 0.63 19.85 -3.68
C ARG A 20 0.17 20.54 -4.96
N GLU A 21 1.10 20.76 -5.89
CA GLU A 21 0.84 21.42 -7.16
C GLU A 21 1.39 20.57 -8.29
N PHE A 22 0.49 20.14 -9.19
CA PHE A 22 0.87 19.39 -10.37
C PHE A 22 0.00 19.81 -11.55
N GLU A 23 0.55 19.72 -12.75
CA GLU A 23 -0.25 19.93 -13.96
C GLU A 23 -1.26 18.78 -14.13
N GLU A 24 -2.53 19.14 -14.30
CA GLU A 24 -3.55 18.19 -14.69
C GLU A 24 -3.33 17.78 -16.15
N ILE A 25 -2.87 16.55 -16.32
CA ILE A 25 -2.75 15.94 -17.64
C ILE A 25 -4.08 15.25 -17.95
N SER A 26 -4.66 15.53 -19.12
CA SER A 26 -5.83 14.79 -19.59
C SER A 26 -5.44 13.34 -19.85
N LEU A 27 -5.85 12.46 -18.94
CA LEU A 27 -5.62 11.02 -19.05
C LEU A 27 -6.91 10.31 -19.49
N PRO A 28 -6.80 9.17 -20.18
CA PRO A 28 -7.96 8.35 -20.51
C PRO A 28 -8.71 7.92 -19.24
N ARG A 29 -10.02 7.73 -19.34
CA ARG A 29 -10.92 7.42 -18.21
C ARG A 29 -10.50 6.22 -17.35
N GLN A 30 -9.74 5.28 -17.92
CA GLN A 30 -9.21 4.13 -17.20
C GLN A 30 -8.15 4.51 -16.15
N TYR A 31 -7.44 5.62 -16.32
CA TYR A 31 -6.37 6.05 -15.42
C TYR A 31 -6.95 6.78 -14.21
N GLU A 32 -6.39 6.51 -13.04
CA GLU A 32 -6.70 7.29 -11.85
C GLU A 32 -5.87 8.58 -11.86
N PRO A 33 -6.51 9.76 -11.66
CA PRO A 33 -5.80 11.03 -11.67
C PRO A 33 -4.84 11.10 -10.49
N ARG A 34 -3.77 11.87 -10.68
CA ARG A 34 -2.80 12.15 -9.61
C ARG A 34 -3.49 12.80 -8.42
N GLY A 35 -3.10 12.40 -7.21
CA GLY A 35 -3.77 12.78 -5.96
C GLY A 35 -4.94 11.88 -5.56
N LYS A 36 -5.41 10.95 -6.42
CA LYS A 36 -6.50 10.03 -6.10
C LYS A 36 -6.13 8.56 -6.33
N GLY A 37 -6.74 7.69 -5.54
CA GLY A 37 -6.58 6.24 -5.64
C GLY A 37 -5.12 5.77 -5.55
N VAL A 38 -4.71 4.92 -6.48
CA VAL A 38 -3.33 4.38 -6.58
C VAL A 38 -2.29 5.48 -6.84
N ASN A 39 -2.70 6.60 -7.43
CA ASN A 39 -1.84 7.74 -7.78
C ASN A 39 -1.92 8.88 -6.75
N LYS A 40 -2.37 8.61 -5.51
CA LYS A 40 -2.34 9.59 -4.42
C LYS A 40 -0.93 10.11 -4.14
N TYR A 41 0.04 9.20 -4.01
CA TYR A 41 1.43 9.54 -3.72
C TYR A 41 2.32 9.44 -4.96
N VAL A 42 3.29 10.34 -5.01
CA VAL A 42 4.38 10.32 -5.98
C VAL A 42 5.57 9.60 -5.37
N TYR A 43 6.27 8.84 -6.20
CA TYR A 43 7.43 8.06 -5.78
C TYR A 43 8.67 8.51 -6.52
N TRP A 44 9.76 8.64 -5.78
CA TRP A 44 11.09 8.90 -6.32
C TRP A 44 12.03 7.77 -5.96
N VAL A 45 12.94 7.46 -6.87
CA VAL A 45 13.89 6.37 -6.75
C VAL A 45 15.29 6.82 -7.08
N THR A 46 16.25 6.28 -6.34
CA THR A 46 17.68 6.37 -6.66
C THR A 46 18.36 5.03 -6.43
N THR A 47 19.48 4.78 -7.11
CA THR A 47 20.34 3.62 -6.85
C THR A 47 21.39 3.89 -5.77
N HIS A 48 21.74 5.17 -5.56
CA HIS A 48 22.68 5.60 -4.53
C HIS A 48 22.11 6.81 -3.80
N LEU A 49 22.18 6.81 -2.46
CA LEU A 49 21.55 7.84 -1.62
C LEU A 49 22.07 9.26 -1.86
N LEU A 50 23.27 9.40 -2.43
CA LEU A 50 23.91 10.69 -2.73
C LEU A 50 23.67 11.16 -4.17
N ASP A 51 23.07 10.33 -5.01
CA ASP A 51 22.77 10.65 -6.41
C ASP A 51 21.39 11.32 -6.54
N ASP A 52 21.12 11.82 -7.75
CA ASP A 52 19.84 12.42 -8.09
C ASP A 52 18.68 11.42 -7.97
N TRP A 53 17.55 11.94 -7.49
CA TRP A 53 16.33 11.17 -7.32
C TRP A 53 15.45 11.30 -8.58
N ILE A 54 15.10 10.15 -9.16
CA ILE A 54 14.31 10.08 -10.38
C ILE A 54 12.85 9.84 -9.99
N GLN A 55 11.95 10.74 -10.40
CA GLN A 55 10.51 10.55 -10.23
C GLN A 55 10.00 9.40 -11.10
N LEU A 56 9.20 8.51 -10.52
CA LEU A 56 8.50 7.46 -11.25
C LEU A 56 7.27 8.01 -11.99
N PRO A 57 6.90 7.39 -13.12
CA PRO A 57 5.64 7.70 -13.78
C PRO A 57 4.45 7.30 -12.90
N ASP A 58 3.27 7.86 -13.21
CA ASP A 58 2.02 7.45 -12.57
C ASP A 58 1.69 5.98 -12.92
N ALA A 59 0.97 5.32 -12.02
CA ALA A 59 0.57 3.93 -12.22
C ALA A 59 -0.57 3.83 -13.24
N ASN A 60 -0.38 2.95 -14.22
CA ASN A 60 -1.41 2.55 -15.18
C ASN A 60 -2.07 1.25 -14.69
N PRO A 61 -3.41 1.14 -14.68
CA PRO A 61 -4.10 -0.11 -14.38
C PRO A 61 -3.60 -1.29 -15.20
N ASP A 62 -3.28 -1.10 -16.48
CA ASP A 62 -2.80 -2.19 -17.35
C ASP A 62 -1.43 -2.72 -16.90
N HIS A 63 -0.53 -1.83 -16.42
CA HIS A 63 0.74 -2.25 -15.84
C HIS A 63 0.50 -3.11 -14.59
N ILE A 64 -0.44 -2.71 -13.72
CA ILE A 64 -0.75 -3.45 -12.50
C ILE A 64 -1.35 -4.82 -12.82
N LYS A 65 -2.30 -4.89 -13.76
CA LYS A 65 -2.91 -6.15 -14.21
C LYS A 65 -1.87 -7.14 -14.71
N VAL A 66 -1.01 -6.71 -15.61
CA VAL A 66 0.00 -7.60 -16.21
C VAL A 66 1.08 -7.95 -15.17
N ALA A 67 1.47 -7.03 -14.29
CA ALA A 67 2.42 -7.29 -13.20
C ALA A 67 1.94 -8.37 -12.20
N LYS A 68 0.62 -8.60 -12.08
CA LYS A 68 0.07 -9.70 -11.26
C LYS A 68 0.31 -11.09 -11.88
N GLN A 69 0.63 -11.17 -13.18
CA GLN A 69 0.63 -12.43 -13.94
C GLN A 69 2.01 -13.09 -14.10
N PHE A 70 3.09 -12.40 -13.73
CA PHE A 70 4.45 -12.92 -13.87
C PHE A 70 5.32 -12.61 -12.66
N LYS A 71 6.47 -13.29 -12.58
CA LYS A 71 7.53 -13.02 -11.62
C LYS A 71 8.76 -12.55 -12.37
N HIS A 72 9.34 -11.43 -11.97
CA HIS A 72 10.51 -10.85 -12.62
C HIS A 72 11.44 -10.25 -11.58
N ILE A 73 12.74 -10.51 -11.72
CA ILE A 73 13.78 -9.92 -10.88
C ILE A 73 14.20 -8.60 -11.54
N LEU A 74 14.14 -7.52 -10.78
CA LEU A 74 14.53 -6.19 -11.27
C LEU A 74 16.01 -6.17 -11.67
N SER A 75 16.33 -5.41 -12.72
CA SER A 75 17.71 -5.30 -13.20
C SER A 75 18.52 -4.26 -12.44
N GLY A 76 17.88 -3.19 -11.94
CA GLY A 76 18.56 -2.01 -11.40
C GLY A 76 18.76 -0.90 -12.44
N ASP A 77 18.22 -1.08 -13.65
CA ASP A 77 18.13 -0.04 -14.68
C ASP A 77 16.67 0.30 -15.00
N LEU A 78 16.26 1.52 -14.67
CA LEU A 78 14.89 2.02 -14.88
C LEU A 78 14.45 2.02 -16.35
N ASN A 79 15.40 1.94 -17.30
CA ASN A 79 15.14 1.94 -18.73
C ASN A 79 15.18 0.54 -19.36
N ALA A 80 15.48 -0.50 -18.58
CA ALA A 80 15.50 -1.87 -19.07
C ALA A 80 14.11 -2.32 -19.56
N GLU A 81 14.11 -3.15 -20.59
CA GLU A 81 12.90 -3.80 -21.11
C GLU A 81 12.53 -5.01 -20.23
N VAL A 82 11.25 -5.09 -19.85
CA VAL A 82 10.72 -6.21 -19.08
C VAL A 82 10.22 -7.28 -20.04
N LYS A 83 11.09 -8.26 -20.34
CA LYS A 83 10.79 -9.35 -21.28
C LYS A 83 10.04 -10.48 -20.56
N THR A 84 8.73 -10.48 -20.68
CA THR A 84 7.84 -11.44 -20.00
C THR A 84 6.81 -12.04 -20.97
N ASN A 85 6.19 -13.14 -20.55
CA ASN A 85 5.02 -13.71 -21.21
C ASN A 85 3.94 -13.92 -20.14
N PRO A 86 2.86 -13.11 -20.11
CA PRO A 86 2.45 -12.11 -21.11
C PRO A 86 3.38 -10.87 -21.23
N PRO A 87 3.40 -10.19 -22.39
CA PRO A 87 4.26 -9.03 -22.61
C PRO A 87 3.85 -7.85 -21.73
N PHE A 88 4.81 -7.30 -20.99
CA PHE A 88 4.57 -6.14 -20.13
C PHE A 88 4.53 -4.85 -20.98
N PRO A 89 3.47 -4.03 -20.91
CA PRO A 89 3.32 -2.84 -21.75
C PRO A 89 4.12 -1.63 -21.22
N GLY A 90 5.39 -1.83 -20.88
CA GLY A 90 6.26 -0.78 -20.35
C GLY A 90 7.70 -1.20 -20.11
N LYS A 91 8.46 -0.28 -19.52
CA LYS A 91 9.85 -0.50 -19.05
C LYS A 91 9.90 -0.84 -17.56
N GLU A 92 11.09 -1.16 -17.05
CA GLU A 92 11.31 -1.49 -15.64
C GLU A 92 10.76 -0.43 -14.68
N ARG A 93 10.87 0.88 -14.97
CA ARG A 93 10.26 1.94 -14.14
C ARG A 93 8.75 1.79 -13.93
N HIS A 94 8.04 1.31 -14.94
CA HIS A 94 6.57 1.13 -14.87
C HIS A 94 6.23 -0.13 -14.09
N PHE A 95 7.04 -1.18 -14.24
CA PHE A 95 6.92 -2.39 -13.45
C PHE A 95 7.23 -2.10 -11.98
N LEU A 96 8.32 -1.38 -11.69
CA LEU A 96 8.70 -0.91 -10.36
C LEU A 96 7.57 -0.12 -9.71
N ARG A 97 7.00 0.86 -10.42
CA ARG A 97 5.84 1.64 -9.94
C ARG A 97 4.63 0.76 -9.62
N ALA A 98 4.32 -0.23 -10.47
CA ALA A 98 3.23 -1.16 -10.24
C ALA A 98 3.47 -2.07 -9.03
N GLN A 99 4.71 -2.52 -8.82
CA GLN A 99 5.08 -3.30 -7.63
C GLN A 99 4.98 -2.47 -6.35
N ILE A 100 5.45 -1.22 -6.38
CA ILE A 100 5.31 -0.29 -5.26
C ILE A 100 3.85 -0.07 -4.91
N ALA A 101 2.97 0.18 -5.90
CA ALA A 101 1.53 0.29 -5.67
C ALA A 101 0.96 -0.93 -4.96
N ARG A 102 1.26 -2.13 -5.47
CA ARG A 102 0.75 -3.38 -4.91
C ARG A 102 1.21 -3.62 -3.48
N ILE A 103 2.49 -3.35 -3.18
CA ILE A 103 3.04 -3.52 -1.85
C ILE A 103 2.44 -2.47 -0.90
N ALA A 104 2.44 -1.19 -1.28
CA ALA A 104 1.90 -0.12 -0.46
C ALA A 104 0.44 -0.37 -0.05
N HIS A 105 -0.41 -0.76 -1.01
CA HIS A 105 -1.82 -1.05 -0.75
C HIS A 105 -2.07 -2.35 0.04
N ALA A 106 -1.11 -3.26 0.10
CA ALA A 106 -1.26 -4.54 0.80
C ALA A 106 -0.57 -4.59 2.17
N THR A 107 0.42 -3.73 2.43
CA THR A 107 1.27 -3.84 3.61
C THR A 107 1.41 -2.56 4.43
N THR A 108 0.74 -1.47 4.07
CA THR A 108 0.76 -0.25 4.89
C THR A 108 -0.35 -0.32 5.93
N ILE A 109 0.06 -0.46 7.18
CA ILE A 109 -0.83 -0.72 8.32
C ILE A 109 -0.61 0.31 9.42
N PHE A 110 -1.66 0.58 10.19
CA PHE A 110 -1.64 1.46 11.35
C PHE A 110 -2.27 0.75 12.56
N PRO A 111 -1.86 1.10 13.80
CA PRO A 111 -2.62 0.73 14.98
C PRO A 111 -4.05 1.26 14.88
N LYS A 112 -5.05 0.42 15.17
CA LYS A 112 -6.45 0.82 15.17
C LYS A 112 -6.67 1.98 16.14
N GLY A 113 -7.48 2.95 15.74
CA GLY A 113 -7.73 4.18 16.51
C GLY A 113 -6.67 5.27 16.34
N MET A 114 -5.51 4.99 15.71
CA MET A 114 -4.53 6.06 15.44
C MET A 114 -5.02 7.03 14.36
N VAL A 115 -5.79 6.51 13.41
CA VAL A 115 -6.35 7.28 12.30
C VAL A 115 -7.84 7.03 12.21
N GLU A 116 -8.58 8.10 11.96
CA GLU A 116 -10.03 8.11 11.81
C GLU A 116 -10.40 8.71 10.45
N PRO A 117 -11.52 8.30 9.84
CA PRO A 117 -12.02 8.97 8.66
C PRO A 117 -12.25 10.45 8.95
N ASP A 118 -11.75 11.31 8.06
CA ASP A 118 -12.02 12.75 8.14
C ASP A 118 -13.46 13.00 7.67
N GLU A 119 -14.32 13.45 8.58
CA GLU A 119 -15.71 13.81 8.27
C GLU A 119 -15.80 15.05 7.35
N GLU A 120 -14.76 15.89 7.31
CA GLU A 120 -14.72 17.09 6.47
C GLU A 120 -14.22 16.80 5.04
N ASN A 121 -13.34 15.81 4.88
CA ASN A 121 -12.75 15.42 3.60
C ASN A 121 -13.01 13.93 3.31
N GLU A 122 -14.05 13.67 2.50
CA GLU A 122 -14.43 12.32 2.08
C GLU A 122 -13.23 11.54 1.52
N GLY A 123 -12.83 10.48 2.22
CA GLY A 123 -11.74 9.61 1.81
C GLY A 123 -10.35 10.05 2.28
N GLU A 124 -10.24 11.02 3.18
CA GLU A 124 -9.01 11.28 3.93
C GLU A 124 -9.06 10.68 5.33
N LEU A 125 -7.88 10.46 5.92
CA LEU A 125 -7.72 9.94 7.27
C LEU A 125 -7.03 11.02 8.09
N LYS A 126 -7.60 11.38 9.24
CA LYS A 126 -7.01 12.29 10.22
C LYS A 126 -6.45 11.50 11.39
N TYR A 127 -5.42 12.04 12.03
CA TYR A 127 -4.94 11.46 13.30
C TYR A 127 -5.99 11.70 14.39
N SER A 128 -6.33 10.66 15.13
CA SER A 128 -7.24 10.79 16.27
C SER A 128 -6.54 11.54 17.40
N GLU A 129 -7.16 12.59 17.93
CA GLU A 129 -6.65 13.35 19.07
C GLU A 129 -6.77 12.54 20.39
N GLU A 130 -7.61 11.50 20.39
CA GLU A 130 -7.86 10.63 21.54
C GLU A 130 -6.99 9.35 21.55
N PHE A 131 -6.09 9.20 20.55
CA PHE A 131 -5.26 8.02 20.45
C PHE A 131 -4.25 7.92 21.60
N THR A 132 -4.37 6.85 22.39
CA THR A 132 -3.36 6.44 23.35
C THR A 132 -2.58 5.26 22.77
N LEU A 133 -1.25 5.31 22.86
CA LEU A 133 -0.39 4.24 22.35
C LEU A 133 -0.71 2.94 23.12
N PRO A 134 -1.19 1.89 22.43
CA PRO A 134 -1.46 0.61 23.09
C PRO A 134 -0.16 0.00 23.62
N SER A 135 -0.28 -0.83 24.64
CA SER A 135 0.85 -1.56 25.22
C SER A 135 1.49 -2.52 24.21
N SER A 136 2.74 -2.93 24.45
CA SER A 136 3.44 -3.92 23.62
C SER A 136 2.67 -5.26 23.55
N ALA A 137 1.97 -5.66 24.61
CA ALA A 137 1.15 -6.86 24.61
C ALA A 137 -0.08 -6.74 23.69
N GLU A 138 -0.73 -5.58 23.66
CA GLU A 138 -1.90 -5.33 22.81
C GLU A 138 -1.52 -5.24 21.32
N LEU A 139 -0.40 -4.58 21.01
CA LEU A 139 0.12 -4.47 19.65
C LEU A 139 0.62 -5.81 19.08
N ASN A 140 0.77 -6.85 19.91
CA ASN A 140 1.10 -8.21 19.46
C ASN A 140 -0.14 -8.99 18.95
N SER A 141 -1.33 -8.41 19.03
CA SER A 141 -2.53 -8.95 18.40
C SER A 141 -2.66 -8.47 16.96
N THR A 142 -2.99 -9.37 16.03
CA THR A 142 -3.35 -9.00 14.64
C THR A 142 -4.62 -8.15 14.57
N GLU A 143 -5.46 -8.19 15.60
CA GLU A 143 -6.67 -7.36 15.66
C GLU A 143 -6.36 -5.89 15.94
N ALA A 144 -5.17 -5.57 16.44
CA ALA A 144 -4.76 -4.21 16.79
C ALA A 144 -4.33 -3.37 15.57
N TRP A 145 -4.22 -3.99 14.38
CA TRP A 145 -3.73 -3.34 13.17
C TRP A 145 -4.81 -3.28 12.09
N GLY A 146 -4.85 -2.16 11.37
CA GLY A 146 -5.74 -1.97 10.22
C GLY A 146 -5.01 -1.39 9.01
N HIS A 147 -5.49 -1.70 7.81
CA HIS A 147 -4.91 -1.23 6.54
C HIS A 147 -5.16 0.27 6.33
N HIS A 148 -4.13 0.99 5.88
CA HIS A 148 -4.25 2.42 5.56
C HIS A 148 -4.98 2.68 4.24
N TYR A 149 -4.70 1.84 3.25
CA TYR A 149 -5.16 1.98 1.88
C TYR A 149 -6.28 0.99 1.58
N PRO A 150 -7.19 1.33 0.64
CA PRO A 150 -8.10 0.34 0.07
C PRO A 150 -7.33 -0.67 -0.78
N ASN A 151 -7.89 -1.85 -1.01
CA ASN A 151 -7.27 -2.85 -1.87
C ASN A 151 -7.19 -2.42 -3.34
N ILE A 152 -6.24 -2.99 -4.07
CA ILE A 152 -6.17 -2.84 -5.53
C ILE A 152 -6.92 -4.00 -6.19
N LEU A 153 -8.02 -3.64 -6.84
CA LEU A 153 -8.90 -4.50 -7.62
C LEU A 153 -8.14 -5.25 -8.73
N ASN A 154 -8.72 -6.33 -9.23
CA ASN A 154 -8.29 -7.02 -10.46
C ASN A 154 -8.36 -6.10 -11.68
N ALA A 155 -9.19 -5.06 -11.63
CA ALA A 155 -9.19 -3.95 -12.58
C ALA A 155 -7.91 -3.08 -12.55
N GLY A 156 -7.00 -3.28 -11.59
CA GLY A 156 -5.76 -2.48 -11.45
C GLY A 156 -6.00 -1.07 -10.89
N ARG A 157 -7.12 -0.88 -10.20
CA ARG A 157 -7.63 0.39 -9.64
C ARG A 157 -8.11 0.18 -8.21
N VAL A 158 -8.44 1.25 -7.50
CA VAL A 158 -9.12 1.14 -6.19
C VAL A 158 -10.64 1.18 -6.33
N THR A 159 -11.17 1.69 -7.44
CA THR A 159 -12.61 1.75 -7.73
C THR A 159 -12.93 1.17 -9.11
N HIS A 160 -14.09 0.51 -9.20
CA HIS A 160 -14.62 0.00 -10.47
C HIS A 160 -15.06 1.16 -11.39
N LEU A 161 -14.85 0.99 -12.70
CA LEU A 161 -15.29 1.97 -13.68
C LEU A 161 -16.71 1.65 -14.14
N ARG A 162 -17.64 2.59 -13.92
CA ARG A 162 -19.01 2.46 -14.44
C ARG A 162 -18.99 2.38 -15.97
N PRO A 163 -19.54 1.33 -16.60
CA PRO A 163 -19.62 1.24 -18.06
C PRO A 163 -20.41 2.41 -18.69
N ASP A 164 -20.06 2.80 -19.92
CA ASP A 164 -20.81 3.78 -20.71
C ASP A 164 -22.02 3.11 -21.40
N LEU A 165 -22.94 2.60 -20.60
CA LEU A 165 -24.18 1.92 -21.01
C LEU A 165 -25.39 2.59 -20.33
N PRO A 166 -26.63 2.32 -20.77
CA PRO A 166 -27.83 2.76 -20.05
C PRO A 166 -27.78 2.34 -18.58
N ASP A 167 -28.34 3.16 -17.69
CA ASP A 167 -28.19 3.01 -16.24
C ASP A 167 -28.52 1.59 -15.74
N GLU A 168 -29.62 0.98 -16.22
CA GLU A 168 -30.03 -0.38 -15.85
C GLU A 168 -28.96 -1.44 -16.18
N GLU A 169 -28.37 -1.38 -17.38
CA GLU A 169 -27.34 -2.34 -17.81
C GLU A 169 -25.99 -2.07 -17.12
N ALA A 170 -25.66 -0.79 -16.91
CA ALA A 170 -24.43 -0.39 -16.24
C ALA A 170 -24.43 -0.85 -14.77
N ASP A 171 -25.56 -0.72 -14.08
CA ASP A 171 -25.70 -1.08 -12.67
C ASP A 171 -25.66 -2.60 -12.48
N GLU A 172 -26.26 -3.38 -13.38
CA GLU A 172 -26.14 -4.85 -13.37
C GLU A 172 -24.70 -5.33 -13.57
N ILE A 173 -23.93 -4.69 -14.45
CA ILE A 173 -22.52 -5.03 -14.68
C ILE A 173 -21.68 -4.63 -13.46
N MET A 174 -21.93 -3.47 -12.87
CA MET A 174 -21.24 -3.02 -11.66
C MET A 174 -21.48 -3.95 -10.48
N ALA A 175 -22.73 -4.38 -10.25
CA ALA A 175 -23.06 -5.31 -9.18
C ALA A 175 -22.31 -6.65 -9.34
N LYS A 176 -22.17 -7.17 -10.56
CA LYS A 176 -21.39 -8.38 -10.84
C LYS A 176 -19.89 -8.17 -10.58
N LEU A 177 -19.34 -7.01 -10.98
CA LEU A 177 -17.94 -6.67 -10.73
C LEU A 177 -17.63 -6.52 -9.24
N GLU A 178 -18.55 -5.93 -8.47
CA GLU A 178 -18.42 -5.80 -7.02
C GLU A 178 -18.55 -7.13 -6.29
N GLU A 179 -19.35 -8.07 -6.83
CA GLU A 179 -19.44 -9.43 -6.29
C GLU A 179 -18.16 -10.25 -6.54
N GLU A 180 -17.60 -10.16 -7.75
CA GLU A 180 -16.37 -10.87 -8.15
C GLU A 180 -15.10 -10.26 -7.53
N ASP A 181 -15.06 -8.95 -7.36
CA ASP A 181 -13.87 -8.18 -6.97
C ASP A 181 -14.26 -7.08 -5.98
N LYS A 182 -14.46 -7.49 -4.72
CA LYS A 182 -14.94 -6.65 -3.63
C LYS A 182 -13.92 -5.56 -3.29
N VAL A 183 -14.42 -4.33 -3.14
CA VAL A 183 -13.65 -3.23 -2.56
C VAL A 183 -13.57 -3.48 -1.05
N LEU A 184 -12.37 -3.67 -0.55
CA LEU A 184 -12.09 -3.73 0.88
C LEU A 184 -11.89 -2.30 1.37
N GLU A 185 -12.67 -1.93 2.38
CA GLU A 185 -12.62 -0.60 2.97
C GLU A 185 -11.29 -0.34 3.69
N LYS A 186 -11.00 0.95 3.89
CA LYS A 186 -9.88 1.37 4.72
C LYS A 186 -10.09 0.91 6.16
N LEU A 187 -9.00 0.74 6.89
CA LEU A 187 -8.98 0.35 8.31
C LEU A 187 -9.49 -1.07 8.58
N MET A 188 -9.72 -1.88 7.54
CA MET A 188 -9.95 -3.31 7.67
C MET A 188 -8.82 -3.97 8.47
N GLY A 189 -9.19 -4.84 9.40
CA GLY A 189 -8.22 -5.52 10.26
C GLY A 189 -7.36 -6.52 9.49
N ILE A 190 -6.06 -6.56 9.78
CA ILE A 190 -5.15 -7.51 9.11
C ILE A 190 -5.46 -8.98 9.44
N ASN A 191 -6.25 -9.23 10.48
CA ASN A 191 -6.77 -10.55 10.85
C ASN A 191 -7.81 -11.08 9.84
N GLU A 192 -8.40 -10.20 9.02
CA GLU A 192 -9.38 -10.55 7.99
C GLU A 192 -8.71 -10.85 6.63
N ASP A 193 -7.38 -10.67 6.53
CA ASP A 193 -6.64 -10.96 5.31
C ASP A 193 -6.65 -12.45 4.96
N ALA A 194 -6.72 -12.74 3.66
CA ALA A 194 -6.72 -14.11 3.17
C ALA A 194 -5.41 -14.83 3.55
N PRO A 195 -5.48 -16.04 4.13
CA PRO A 195 -4.30 -16.75 4.60
C PRO A 195 -3.40 -17.24 3.45
N ILE A 196 -2.09 -17.28 3.70
CA ILE A 196 -1.10 -17.75 2.72
C ILE A 196 -0.77 -19.21 2.99
N LEU A 197 -1.27 -20.13 2.16
CA LEU A 197 -0.98 -21.56 2.33
C LEU A 197 0.54 -21.86 2.33
N PRO A 198 1.06 -22.69 3.26
CA PRO A 198 0.34 -23.51 4.24
C PRO A 198 0.06 -22.81 5.60
N LEU A 199 0.33 -21.53 5.73
CA LEU A 199 0.10 -20.74 6.95
C LEU A 199 -1.39 -20.45 7.13
N GLU A 200 -1.81 -20.32 8.39
CA GLU A 200 -3.18 -20.00 8.78
C GLU A 200 -3.47 -18.49 8.74
N THR A 201 -2.44 -17.65 8.63
CA THR A 201 -2.54 -16.18 8.59
C THR A 201 -1.66 -15.60 7.50
N ALA A 202 -1.98 -14.39 7.04
CA ALA A 202 -1.12 -13.61 6.15
C ALA A 202 0.01 -12.90 6.91
N TRP A 203 -0.18 -12.66 8.21
CA TRP A 203 0.71 -11.89 9.07
C TRP A 203 1.23 -12.74 10.23
N LEU A 204 2.50 -12.53 10.56
CA LEU A 204 3.16 -13.14 11.71
C LEU A 204 3.66 -12.01 12.61
N MET A 205 3.31 -12.09 13.89
CA MET A 205 3.72 -11.09 14.88
C MET A 205 5.02 -11.53 15.54
N LYS A 206 5.95 -10.59 15.73
CA LYS A 206 7.20 -10.86 16.45
C LYS A 206 7.47 -9.79 17.50
N ILE A 207 7.63 -10.24 18.75
CA ILE A 207 8.16 -9.41 19.82
C ILE A 207 9.70 -9.45 19.75
N VAL A 208 10.34 -8.29 19.84
CA VAL A 208 11.79 -8.14 19.95
C VAL A 208 12.12 -7.32 21.18
N GLY A 209 12.98 -7.85 22.05
CA GLY A 209 13.40 -7.19 23.28
C GLY A 209 13.06 -8.02 24.51
N ASP A 210 13.03 -7.36 25.66
CA ASP A 210 12.70 -7.98 26.94
C ASP A 210 11.24 -7.71 27.29
N ASP A 211 10.45 -8.79 27.36
CA ASP A 211 9.03 -8.77 27.69
C ASP A 211 8.79 -8.77 29.21
N GLN A 212 9.85 -8.83 30.02
CA GLN A 212 9.75 -8.78 31.47
C GLN A 212 9.26 -7.39 31.92
N PRO A 213 8.20 -7.32 32.76
CA PRO A 213 7.79 -6.07 33.38
C PRO A 213 8.81 -5.64 34.45
N TYR A 214 9.36 -4.45 34.29
CA TYR A 214 10.26 -3.81 35.24
C TYR A 214 9.52 -2.74 36.04
N ASN A 215 9.81 -2.64 37.34
CA ASN A 215 9.39 -1.48 38.12
C ASN A 215 10.23 -0.27 37.71
N PRO A 216 9.65 0.90 37.44
CA PRO A 216 10.39 2.11 37.14
C PRO A 216 11.26 2.52 38.35
N GLU A 217 12.54 2.77 38.11
CA GLU A 217 13.40 3.50 39.04
C GLU A 217 12.97 4.96 39.00
N ASP A 218 12.03 5.36 39.88
CA ASP A 218 11.74 6.75 40.35
C ASP A 218 10.26 7.04 40.65
N GLY A 219 9.52 6.08 41.25
CA GLY A 219 8.22 6.39 41.87
C GLY A 219 7.08 6.74 40.90
N GLU A 220 7.27 6.54 39.60
CA GLU A 220 6.18 6.50 38.62
C GLU A 220 5.35 5.21 38.83
N GLU A 221 4.02 5.32 38.84
CA GLU A 221 3.14 4.15 38.93
C GLU A 221 3.04 3.46 37.55
N GLY A 222 3.52 2.22 37.46
CA GLY A 222 3.39 1.40 36.24
C GLY A 222 4.47 0.32 36.15
N ASN A 223 4.30 -0.64 35.24
CA ASN A 223 5.35 -1.57 34.83
C ASN A 223 5.90 -1.10 33.47
N VAL A 224 7.23 -1.02 33.32
CA VAL A 224 7.91 -0.69 32.07
C VAL A 224 8.35 -1.98 31.37
N ILE A 225 8.08 -2.10 30.07
CA ILE A 225 8.50 -3.24 29.24
C ILE A 225 9.42 -2.70 28.14
N TYR A 226 10.58 -3.34 27.93
CA TYR A 226 11.58 -2.94 26.91
C TYR A 226 11.49 -3.81 25.66
N ALA A 227 10.26 -4.04 25.19
CA ALA A 227 9.98 -4.82 24.01
C ALA A 227 9.27 -3.98 22.95
N ALA A 228 9.63 -4.20 21.69
CA ALA A 228 8.97 -3.62 20.53
C ALA A 228 8.40 -4.74 19.66
N ASN A 229 7.22 -4.51 19.11
CA ASN A 229 6.66 -5.39 18.09
C ASN A 229 7.21 -5.02 16.71
N VAL A 230 7.57 -6.03 15.94
CA VAL A 230 8.11 -5.94 14.57
C VAL A 230 7.37 -6.89 13.66
#